data_AF-A0AAD5P436-F1
#
_entry.id   AF-A0AAD5P436-F1
#
_cell.length_a   1.000
_cell.length_b   1.000
_cell.length_c   1.000
_cell.angle_alpha   90.00
_cell.angle_beta   90.00
_cell.angle_gamma   90.00
#
_symmetry.space_group_name_H-M   'P 1'
#
loop_
_entity.id
_entity.type
_entity.pdbx_description
1 polymer ?
#
loop_
_entity_poly.entity_id
_entity_poly.type
_entity_poly.pdbx_seq_one_letter_code
_entity_poly.pdbx_strand_id
1 'polypeptide(L)'
;MASALLEEFELPAGLLPLADVIEVGFVRSTGYMWILQKKKVEHNFKMISKLVSYDTDITGYVNKKKIKKLKGVKAKELILWPPVNEIIVDDPPTGKIHFKSLAGITKTFPVEAFAAGK
;
A
#
# COMPACT_ATOMS: atom_id res chain seq x y z
N MET A 1 -4.35 13.24 -4.79
CA MET A 1 -3.29 13.71 -3.86
C MET A 1 -2.40 12.55 -3.42
N ALA A 2 -2.89 11.52 -2.70
CA ALA A 2 -2.06 10.35 -2.37
C ALA A 2 -1.61 9.54 -3.60
N SER A 3 -2.46 9.44 -4.63
CA SER A 3 -2.10 8.80 -5.91
C SER A 3 -0.89 9.43 -6.59
N ALA A 4 -0.77 10.76 -6.56
CA ALA A 4 0.36 11.48 -7.15
C ALA A 4 1.68 11.17 -6.43
N LEU A 5 1.65 10.98 -5.10
CA LEU A 5 2.82 10.52 -4.35
C LEU A 5 3.22 9.10 -4.77
N LEU A 6 2.27 8.19 -4.93
CA LEU A 6 2.55 6.83 -5.39
C LEU A 6 3.15 6.83 -6.81
N GLU A 7 2.57 7.61 -7.72
CA GLU A 7 3.07 7.76 -9.10
C GLU A 7 4.48 8.36 -9.15
N GLU A 8 4.77 9.39 -8.34
CA GLU A 8 6.12 9.98 -8.22
C GLU A 8 7.17 8.93 -7.87
N PHE A 9 6.81 7.95 -7.05
CA PHE A 9 7.67 6.85 -6.63
C PHE A 9 7.49 5.58 -7.46
N GLU A 10 6.85 5.64 -8.63
CA GLU A 10 6.66 4.50 -9.54
C GLU A 10 5.92 3.31 -8.89
N LEU A 11 4.99 3.62 -7.98
CA LEU A 11 4.11 2.67 -7.33
C LEU A 11 2.71 2.71 -7.98
N PRO A 12 1.99 1.58 -8.09
CA PRO A 12 0.64 1.58 -8.65
C PRO A 12 -0.32 2.53 -7.91
N ALA A 13 -0.96 3.43 -8.65
CA ALA A 13 -1.79 4.51 -8.10
C ALA A 13 -3.01 4.04 -7.29
N GLY A 14 -3.46 2.79 -7.46
CA GLY A 14 -4.55 2.17 -6.72
C GLY A 14 -4.13 1.39 -5.48
N LEU A 15 -2.84 1.42 -5.09
CA LEU A 15 -2.35 0.69 -3.90
C LEU A 15 -3.01 1.11 -2.58
N LEU A 16 -3.36 2.40 -2.48
CA LEU A 16 -3.98 3.00 -1.31
C LEU A 16 -5.34 3.57 -1.72
N PRO A 17 -6.41 2.74 -1.76
CA PRO A 17 -7.78 3.17 -2.02
C PRO A 17 -8.34 3.86 -0.76
N LEU A 18 -7.86 5.08 -0.53
CA LEU A 18 -8.23 5.92 0.61
C LEU A 18 -9.66 6.46 0.45
N ALA A 19 -10.37 6.68 1.57
CA ALA A 19 -11.65 7.36 1.58
C ALA A 19 -11.68 8.43 2.67
N ASP A 20 -12.40 9.53 2.43
CA ASP A 20 -12.59 10.60 3.43
C ASP A 20 -11.26 11.10 4.03
N VAL A 21 -10.26 11.33 3.17
CA VAL A 21 -8.91 11.76 3.57
C VAL A 21 -8.96 13.15 4.21
N ILE A 22 -8.35 13.26 5.38
CA ILE A 22 -8.17 14.51 6.14
C ILE A 22 -6.83 15.14 5.76
N GLU A 23 -5.76 14.34 5.76
CA GLU A 23 -4.40 14.82 5.58
C GLU A 23 -3.55 13.80 4.83
N VAL A 24 -2.68 14.29 3.96
CA VAL A 24 -1.57 13.52 3.38
C VAL A 24 -0.32 14.37 3.55
N GLY A 25 0.69 13.80 4.22
CA GLY A 25 1.96 14.46 4.43
C GLY A 25 3.12 13.63 3.89
N PHE A 26 4.15 14.34 3.47
CA PHE A 26 5.37 13.75 2.92
C PHE A 26 6.59 14.62 3.22
N VAL A 27 7.62 14.01 3.81
CA VAL A 27 8.91 14.66 4.08
C VAL A 27 9.92 14.19 3.03
N ARG A 28 10.17 15.05 2.04
CA ARG A 28 11.02 14.73 0.89
C ARG A 28 12.45 14.29 1.25
N SER A 29 13.03 14.87 2.30
CA SER A 29 14.41 14.54 2.73
C SER A 29 14.56 13.14 3.34
N THR A 30 13.49 12.59 3.94
CA THR A 30 13.54 11.29 4.64
C THR A 30 12.74 10.20 3.94
N GLY A 31 11.84 10.58 3.03
CA GLY A 31 10.86 9.68 2.42
C GLY A 31 9.69 9.34 3.36
N TYR A 32 9.61 9.94 4.55
CA TYR A 32 8.52 9.67 5.48
C TYR A 32 7.19 10.18 4.92
N MET A 33 6.14 9.36 5.00
CA MET A 33 4.79 9.72 4.60
C MET A 33 3.77 9.31 5.67
N TRP A 34 2.68 10.07 5.74
CA TRP A 34 1.52 9.72 6.53
C TRP A 34 0.24 10.11 5.83
N ILE A 35 -0.82 9.36 6.14
CA ILE A 35 -2.17 9.60 5.67
C ILE A 35 -3.09 9.51 6.87
N LEU A 36 -3.94 10.51 7.03
CA LEU A 36 -5.01 10.54 8.01
C LEU A 36 -6.35 10.52 7.27
N GLN A 37 -7.24 9.60 7.62
CA GLN A 37 -8.59 9.48 7.06
C GLN A 37 -9.64 9.39 8.17
N LYS A 38 -10.87 9.85 7.90
CA LYS A 38 -11.93 9.93 8.93
C LYS A 38 -12.33 8.59 9.54
N LYS A 39 -12.20 7.50 8.80
CA LYS A 39 -12.63 6.16 9.21
C LYS A 39 -11.77 5.08 8.57
N LYS A 40 -11.70 3.92 9.20
CA LYS A 40 -11.12 2.71 8.61
C LYS A 40 -11.89 2.33 7.32
N VAL A 41 -11.18 1.88 6.31
CA VAL A 41 -11.74 1.38 5.04
C VAL A 41 -11.27 -0.04 4.80
N GLU A 42 -12.14 -0.86 4.22
CA GLU A 42 -11.75 -2.16 3.67
C GLU A 42 -11.95 -2.12 2.15
N HIS A 43 -10.96 -2.56 1.40
CA HIS A 43 -11.00 -2.64 -0.05
C HIS A 43 -10.77 -4.07 -0.51
N ASN A 44 -11.55 -4.51 -1.50
CA ASN A 44 -11.38 -5.82 -2.11
C ASN A 44 -10.71 -5.67 -3.47
N PHE A 45 -9.44 -6.07 -3.56
CA PHE A 45 -8.72 -6.17 -4.82
C PHE A 45 -9.21 -7.42 -5.58
N LYS A 46 -10.25 -7.23 -6.39
CA LYS A 46 -10.99 -8.32 -7.06
C LYS A 46 -10.11 -9.25 -7.89
N MET A 47 -9.11 -8.70 -8.59
CA MET A 47 -8.23 -9.47 -9.48
C MET A 47 -7.41 -10.54 -8.75
N ILE A 48 -7.12 -10.32 -7.46
CA ILE A 48 -6.32 -11.22 -6.63
C ILE A 48 -7.11 -11.82 -5.46
N SER A 49 -8.41 -11.53 -5.39
CA SER A 49 -9.31 -11.96 -4.31
C SER A 49 -8.75 -11.65 -2.93
N LYS A 50 -8.22 -10.43 -2.72
CA LYS A 50 -7.66 -9.99 -1.44
C LYS A 50 -8.45 -8.83 -0.85
N LEU A 51 -8.97 -9.07 0.36
CA LEU A 51 -9.54 -8.03 1.20
C LEU A 51 -8.42 -7.40 2.04
N VAL A 52 -8.29 -6.09 1.97
CA VAL A 52 -7.26 -5.31 2.65
C VAL A 52 -7.93 -4.23 3.48
N SER A 53 -7.50 -4.07 4.72
CA SER A 53 -7.97 -3.02 5.61
C SER A 53 -6.94 -1.91 5.74
N TYR A 54 -7.43 -0.69 5.68
CA TYR A 54 -6.69 0.57 5.81
C TYR A 54 -7.23 1.31 7.03
N ASP A 55 -6.40 1.46 8.06
CA ASP A 55 -6.74 2.14 9.31
C ASP A 55 -6.85 3.67 9.10
N THR A 56 -7.30 4.39 10.12
CA THR A 56 -7.44 5.86 10.07
C THR A 56 -6.10 6.59 9.97
N ASP A 57 -5.05 6.00 10.54
CA ASP A 57 -3.67 6.49 10.51
C ASP A 57 -2.80 5.46 9.78
N ILE A 58 -2.23 5.87 8.66
CA ILE A 58 -1.34 5.06 7.83
C ILE A 58 -0.01 5.79 7.73
N THR A 59 1.07 5.12 8.08
CA THR A 59 2.42 5.70 8.06
C THR A 59 3.41 4.76 7.37
N GLY A 60 4.47 5.33 6.81
CA GLY A 60 5.52 4.54 6.20
C GLY A 60 6.64 5.41 5.65
N TYR A 61 7.60 4.77 5.00
CA TYR A 61 8.65 5.45 4.26
C TYR A 61 8.58 5.00 2.82
N VAL A 62 8.42 5.94 1.90
CA VAL A 62 8.37 5.71 0.47
C VAL A 62 9.73 6.03 -0.16
N ASN A 63 10.13 5.18 -1.09
CA ASN A 63 11.23 5.40 -2.01
C ASN A 63 10.84 4.82 -3.38
N LYS A 64 11.68 5.02 -4.40
CA LYS A 64 11.39 4.53 -5.74
C LYS A 64 11.03 3.04 -5.71
N LYS A 65 9.85 2.71 -6.23
CA LYS A 65 9.21 1.39 -6.32
C LYS A 65 8.97 0.68 -4.99
N LYS A 66 9.06 1.36 -3.85
CA LYS A 66 8.98 0.68 -2.56
C LYS A 66 8.38 1.53 -1.44
N ILE A 67 7.66 0.85 -0.56
CA ILE A 67 7.22 1.36 0.75
C ILE A 67 7.79 0.43 1.81
N LYS A 68 8.34 0.98 2.89
CA LYS A 68 8.88 0.22 4.02
C LYS A 68 8.36 0.74 5.36
N LYS A 69 8.38 -0.14 6.37
CA LYS A 69 7.85 0.14 7.72
C LYS A 69 6.40 0.65 7.66
N LEU A 70 5.61 0.09 6.75
CA LEU A 70 4.21 0.43 6.56
C LEU A 70 3.41 0.01 7.80
N LYS A 71 2.59 0.92 8.30
CA LYS A 71 1.65 0.69 9.40
C LYS A 71 0.25 1.13 8.97
N GLY A 72 -0.76 0.57 9.62
CA GLY A 72 -2.16 0.86 9.31
C GLY A 72 -2.73 0.10 8.11
N VAL A 73 -1.98 -0.86 7.53
CA VAL A 73 -2.44 -1.71 6.43
C VAL A 73 -2.35 -3.18 6.81
N LYS A 74 -3.44 -3.93 6.64
CA LYS A 74 -3.51 -5.37 6.91
C LYS A 74 -4.22 -6.09 5.78
N ALA A 75 -3.76 -7.28 5.42
CA ALA A 75 -4.38 -8.11 4.39
C ALA A 75 -5.03 -9.33 5.04
N LYS A 76 -6.27 -9.66 4.67
CA LYS A 76 -6.98 -10.80 5.22
C LYS A 76 -6.39 -12.11 4.71
N GLU A 77 -6.07 -13.01 5.64
CA GLU A 77 -5.65 -14.37 5.36
C GLU A 77 -6.46 -15.31 6.28
N LEU A 78 -7.42 -16.04 5.68
CA LEU A 78 -8.40 -16.84 6.42
C LEU A 78 -9.13 -16.00 7.49
N ILE A 79 -8.92 -16.33 8.77
CA ILE A 79 -9.50 -15.63 9.92
C ILE A 79 -8.60 -14.51 10.48
N LEU A 80 -7.37 -14.37 9.96
CA LEU A 80 -6.36 -13.43 10.48
C LEU A 80 -6.20 -12.19 9.59
N TRP A 81 -5.66 -11.13 10.19
CA TRP A 81 -5.35 -9.85 9.55
C TRP A 81 -3.88 -9.47 9.78
N PRO A 82 -2.91 -10.22 9.21
CA PRO A 82 -1.50 -9.86 9.32
C PRO A 82 -1.22 -8.46 8.74
N PRO A 83 -0.32 -7.69 9.38
CA PRO A 83 0.10 -6.39 8.86
C PRO A 83 0.96 -6.55 7.60
N VAL A 84 0.79 -5.61 6.68
CA VAL A 84 1.70 -5.41 5.55
C VAL A 84 2.77 -4.42 5.99
N ASN A 85 4.04 -4.82 5.98
CA ASN A 85 5.15 -4.01 6.45
C ASN A 85 5.99 -3.42 5.30
N GLU A 86 6.12 -4.13 4.18
CA GLU A 86 6.79 -3.63 2.98
C GLU A 86 6.00 -3.94 1.72
N ILE A 87 6.09 -3.03 0.75
CA ILE A 87 5.56 -3.18 -0.61
C ILE A 87 6.72 -2.87 -1.56
N ILE A 88 6.97 -3.73 -2.55
CA ILE A 88 8.09 -3.60 -3.49
C ILE A 88 7.62 -3.96 -4.89
N VAL A 89 7.79 -3.06 -5.85
CA VAL A 89 7.64 -3.34 -7.28
C VAL A 89 9.01 -3.70 -7.84
N ASP A 90 9.05 -4.70 -8.73
CA ASP A 90 10.32 -5.16 -9.30
C ASP A 90 11.05 -4.06 -10.11
N ASP A 91 12.38 -4.08 -9.99
CA ASP A 91 13.31 -3.24 -10.75
C ASP A 91 14.51 -4.08 -11.22
N PRO A 92 14.63 -4.42 -12.52
CA PRO A 92 13.81 -3.97 -13.65
C PRO A 92 12.35 -4.48 -13.61
N PRO A 93 11.37 -3.79 -14.23
CA PRO A 93 9.96 -4.16 -14.17
C PRO A 93 9.67 -5.55 -14.77
N THR A 94 9.14 -6.46 -13.95
CA THR A 94 8.66 -7.79 -14.38
C THR A 94 7.13 -7.88 -14.49
N GLY A 95 6.43 -6.79 -14.15
CA GLY A 95 4.98 -6.79 -13.94
C GLY A 95 4.55 -7.32 -12.57
N LYS A 96 5.49 -7.58 -11.65
CA LYS A 96 5.20 -8.10 -10.30
C LYS A 96 5.38 -7.05 -9.20
N ILE A 97 4.60 -7.24 -8.15
CA ILE A 97 4.65 -6.49 -6.90
C ILE A 97 4.61 -7.46 -5.71
N HIS A 98 5.37 -7.14 -4.67
CA HIS A 98 5.62 -7.97 -3.50
C HIS A 98 5.16 -7.29 -2.22
N PHE A 99 4.44 -8.02 -1.39
CA PHE A 99 3.96 -7.58 -0.08
C PHE A 99 4.57 -8.45 0.99
N LYS A 100 5.31 -7.83 1.92
CA LYS A 100 6.01 -8.55 3.00
C LYS A 100 5.36 -8.25 4.35
N SER A 101 5.10 -9.30 5.13
CA SER A 101 4.71 -9.18 6.53
C SER A 101 5.93 -9.19 7.46
N LEU A 102 5.72 -8.82 8.73
CA LEU A 102 6.76 -8.91 9.77
C LEU A 102 7.21 -10.35 10.05
N ALA A 103 6.39 -11.35 9.71
CA ALA A 103 6.68 -12.77 9.92
C ALA A 103 7.49 -13.40 8.76
N GLY A 104 8.07 -12.59 7.87
CA GLY A 104 8.86 -13.07 6.73
C GLY A 104 8.05 -13.63 5.56
N ILE A 105 6.71 -13.62 5.65
CA ILE A 105 5.85 -14.07 4.56
C ILE A 105 5.83 -13.01 3.46
N THR A 106 6.14 -13.44 2.23
CA THR A 106 6.02 -12.61 1.03
C THR A 106 4.88 -13.12 0.16
N LYS A 107 4.00 -12.21 -0.27
CA LYS A 107 2.99 -12.47 -1.30
C LYS A 107 3.35 -11.69 -2.55
N THR A 108 3.18 -12.31 -3.72
CA THR A 108 3.51 -11.72 -5.01
C THR A 108 2.27 -11.69 -5.89
N PHE A 109 2.04 -10.56 -6.55
CA PHE A 109 0.86 -10.32 -7.37
C PHE A 109 1.23 -9.57 -8.65
N PRO A 110 0.36 -9.57 -9.67
CA PRO A 110 0.52 -8.69 -10.82
C PRO A 110 0.29 -7.22 -10.43
N VAL A 111 1.13 -6.31 -10.95
CA VAL A 111 1.04 -4.86 -10.70
C VAL A 111 -0.32 -4.29 -11.10
N GLU A 112 -0.90 -4.78 -12.20
CA GLU A 112 -2.21 -4.35 -12.72
C GLU A 112 -3.38 -4.58 -11.76
N ALA A 113 -3.23 -5.48 -10.79
CA ALA A 113 -4.24 -5.68 -9.75
C ALA A 113 -4.41 -4.46 -8.83
N PHE A 114 -3.47 -3.52 -8.86
CA PHE A 114 -3.43 -2.31 -8.03
C PHE A 114 -3.48 -1.02 -8.85
N ALA A 115 -3.92 -1.08 -10.11
CA ALA A 115 -4.17 0.11 -10.92
C ALA A 115 -5.35 0.93 -10.34
N ALA A 116 -5.37 2.24 -10.59
CA ALA A 116 -6.47 3.10 -10.14
C ALA A 116 -7.82 2.66 -10.75
N GLY A 117 -8.89 2.69 -9.95
CA GLY A 117 -10.26 2.39 -10.40
C GLY A 117 -10.65 0.91 -10.44
N LYS A 118 -9.89 0.02 -9.79
CA LYS A 118 -10.17 -1.43 -9.72
C LYS A 118 -10.50 -1.96 -8.33
#